data_AF-A0A1F5Z6M0-F1
#
_entry.id   AF-A0A1F5Z6M0-F1
#
_cell.length_a   1.000
_cell.length_b   1.000
_cell.length_c   1.000
_cell.angle_alpha   90.00
_cell.angle_beta   90.00
_cell.angle_gamma   90.00
#
_symmetry.space_group_name_H-M   'P 1'
#
loop_
_entity.id
_entity.type
_entity.pdbx_description
1 polymer ?
#
loop_
_entity_poly.entity_id
_entity_poly.type
_entity_poly.pdbx_seq_one_letter_code
_entity_poly.pdbx_strand_id
1 'polypeptide(L)' 'MPDQAGCVIKGNMDNNGRNRIYYLPGCTQYKFTVVEKDKGEAWFCMQRQAQQTGFVKAKTC' A
#
# COMPACT_ATOMS: atom_id res chain seq x y z
N MET A 1 6.86 2.89 -11.48
CA MET A 1 5.94 4.05 -11.56
C MET A 1 4.58 3.59 -11.07
N PRO A 2 3.73 4.42 -10.44
CA PRO A 2 2.37 3.99 -10.12
C PRO A 2 1.66 3.60 -11.42
N ASP A 3 1.16 2.37 -11.50
CA ASP A 3 0.52 1.81 -12.69
C ASP A 3 -0.70 2.62 -13.16
N GLN A 4 -1.30 3.45 -12.29
CA GLN A 4 -2.45 4.29 -12.63
C GLN A 4 -2.33 5.69 -12.03
N ALA A 5 -2.50 6.71 -12.88
CA ALA A 5 -2.65 8.11 -12.46
C ALA A 5 -3.90 8.22 -11.57
N GLY A 6 -3.70 8.42 -10.26
CA GLY A 6 -4.76 8.46 -9.25
C GLY A 6 -4.70 7.32 -8.23
N CYS A 7 -4.02 6.21 -8.54
CA CYS A 7 -3.86 5.08 -7.62
C CYS A 7 -2.48 5.08 -6.99
N VAL A 8 -2.30 6.07 -6.12
CA VAL A 8 -1.04 6.39 -5.47
C VAL A 8 -0.87 5.70 -4.13
N ILE A 9 -1.78 4.84 -3.69
CA ILE A 9 -1.65 4.18 -2.39
C ILE A 9 -0.93 2.86 -2.60
N LYS A 10 0.21 2.67 -1.94
CA LYS A 10 0.96 1.39 -1.99
C LYS A 10 0.52 0.50 -0.85
N GLY A 11 -0.23 -0.56 -1.12
CA GLY A 11 -0.54 -1.60 -0.15
C GLY A 11 0.53 -2.67 -0.15
N ASN A 12 1.33 -2.74 0.90
CA ASN A 12 2.35 -3.75 1.13
C ASN A 12 1.83 -4.73 2.19
N MET A 13 2.24 -5.99 2.12
CA MET A 13 1.93 -6.95 3.17
C MET A 13 3.17 -7.76 3.52
N ASP A 14 3.35 -8.00 4.81
CA ASP A 14 4.47 -8.80 5.29
C ASP A 14 4.39 -10.21 4.71
N ASN A 15 5.52 -10.90 4.58
CA ASN A 15 5.62 -12.21 3.94
C ASN A 15 4.71 -13.27 4.62
N ASN A 16 4.35 -13.05 5.88
CA ASN A 16 3.42 -13.90 6.63
C ASN A 16 1.94 -13.49 6.48
N GLY A 17 1.61 -12.47 5.66
CA GLY A 17 0.26 -11.96 5.41
C GLY A 17 -0.46 -11.36 6.63
N ARG A 18 0.24 -11.25 7.78
CA ARG A 18 -0.33 -10.79 9.06
C ARG A 18 -0.48 -9.28 9.12
N ASN A 19 0.47 -8.55 8.54
CA ASN A 19 0.47 -7.09 8.56
C ASN A 19 0.27 -6.57 7.14
N ARG A 20 -0.91 -6.03 6.88
CA ARG A 20 -1.27 -5.36 5.63
C ARG A 20 -1.19 -3.87 5.87
N ILE A 21 -0.19 -3.20 5.30
CA ILE A 21 0.07 -1.79 5.56
C ILE A 21 0.05 -1.03 4.25
N TYR A 22 -0.70 0.07 4.19
CA TYR A 22 -0.72 0.93 3.03
C TYR A 22 0.01 2.27 3.27
N TYR A 23 0.69 2.75 2.23
CA TYR A 23 1.49 3.97 2.22
C TYR A 23 0.93 4.96 1.20
N LEU A 24 0.84 6.23 1.60
CA LEU A 24 0.38 7.33 0.75
C LEU A 24 1.57 8.06 0.10
N PRO A 25 1.39 8.78 -1.02
CA PRO A 25 2.48 9.48 -1.72
C PRO A 25 3.15 10.62 -0.93
N GLY A 26 2.73 10.90 0.31
CA GLY A 26 3.40 11.81 1.24
C GLY A 26 4.29 11.13 2.29
N CYS A 27 4.31 9.80 2.35
CA CYS A 27 5.15 9.06 3.29
C CYS A 27 6.63 9.12 2.87
N THR A 28 7.53 9.29 3.83
CA THR A 28 8.97 9.06 3.61
C THR A 28 9.23 7.65 3.10
N GLN A 29 8.49 6.68 3.65
CA GLN A 29 8.60 5.26 3.26
C GLN A 29 8.07 4.93 1.88
N TYR A 30 7.19 5.78 1.34
CA TYR A 30 6.57 5.55 0.06
C TYR A 30 7.57 5.37 -1.08
N LYS A 31 8.67 6.13 -1.06
CA LYS A 31 9.67 6.10 -2.13
C LYS A 31 10.39 4.76 -2.22
N PHE A 32 10.61 4.09 -1.09
CA PHE A 32 11.33 2.82 -1.04
C PHE A 32 10.42 1.60 -0.91
N THR A 33 9.17 1.78 -0.46
CA THR A 33 8.18 0.71 -0.51
C THR A 33 7.88 0.36 -1.96
N VAL A 34 8.06 -0.90 -2.31
CA VAL A 34 7.72 -1.45 -3.63
C VAL A 34 6.61 -2.46 -3.43
N VAL A 35 5.53 -2.31 -4.20
CA VAL A 35 4.39 -3.21 -4.18
C VAL A 35 4.64 -4.35 -5.16
N GLU A 36 4.77 -5.55 -4.63
CA GLU A 36 4.97 -6.82 -5.34
C GLU A 36 3.63 -7.56 -5.46
N LYS A 37 2.98 -7.43 -6.61
CA LYS A 37 1.72 -8.16 -6.91
C LYS A 37 1.85 -9.67 -6.75
N ASP A 38 3.04 -10.22 -7.00
CA ASP A 38 3.38 -11.63 -6.79
C ASP A 38 3.21 -12.10 -5.34
N LYS A 39 3.44 -11.22 -4.36
CA LYS A 39 3.24 -11.53 -2.94
C LYS A 39 1.82 -11.24 -2.45
N GLY A 40 0.93 -10.80 -3.33
CA GLY A 40 -0.43 -10.37 -2.97
C GLY A 40 -0.53 -8.90 -2.56
N GLU A 41 0.50 -8.10 -2.83
CA GLU A 41 0.51 -6.66 -2.59
C GLU A 41 -0.22 -5.91 -3.72
N ALA A 42 -0.87 -4.79 -3.41
CA ALA A 42 -1.68 -4.08 -4.39
C ALA A 42 -1.61 -2.57 -4.25
N TRP A 43 -1.81 -1.88 -5.37
CA TRP A 43 -1.99 -0.43 -5.36
C TRP A 43 -3.47 -0.11 -5.20
N PHE A 44 -3.77 0.89 -4.38
CA PHE A 44 -5.12 1.38 -4.16
C PHE A 44 -5.23 2.83 -4.61
N CYS A 45 -6.44 3.22 -4.99
CA CYS A 45 -6.77 4.62 -5.29
C CYS A 45 -7.46 5.30 -4.12
N MET A 46 -8.10 4.52 -3.24
CA MET A 46 -8.80 5.03 -2.07
C MET A 46 -8.35 4.34 -0.79
N GLN A 47 -8.16 5.13 0.26
CA GLN A 47 -7.86 4.61 1.60
C GLN A 47 -8.99 3.72 2.12
N ARG A 48 -10.26 4.04 1.79
CA ARG A 48 -11.39 3.19 2.15
C ARG A 48 -11.29 1.80 1.52
N GLN A 49 -10.88 1.71 0.26
CA GLN A 49 -10.73 0.43 -0.44
C GLN A 49 -9.61 -0.41 0.18
N ALA A 50 -8.49 0.23 0.56
CA ALA A 50 -7.40 -0.41 1.29
C ALA A 50 -7.88 -0.90 2.68
N GLN A 51 -8.62 -0.08 3.43
CA GLN A 51 -9.16 -0.46 4.74
C GLN A 51 -10.20 -1.58 4.65
N GLN A 52 -11.05 -1.59 3.61
CA GLN A 52 -12.02 -2.65 3.35
C GLN A 52 -11.35 -3.99 3.03
N THR A 53 -10.15 -3.96 2.44
CA THR A 53 -9.33 -5.16 2.20
C THR A 53 -8.46 -5.53 3.41
N GLY A 54 -8.61 -4.82 4.53
CA GLY A 54 -7.89 -5.07 5.78
C GLY A 54 -6.49 -4.46 5.84
N PHE A 55 -6.14 -3.56 4.92
CA PHE A 55 -4.89 -2.79 5.01
C PHE A 55 -5.05 -1.63 5.97
N VAL A 56 -4.09 -1.48 6.87
CA VAL A 56 -4.01 -0.37 7.82
C VAL A 56 -3.06 0.71 7.32
N LYS A 57 -3.32 1.97 7.71
CA LYS A 57 -2.44 3.08 7.34
C LYS A 57 -1.07 2.89 7.98
N ALA A 58 0.00 3.07 7.22
CA ALA A 58 1.35 3.14 7.78
C ALA A 58 1.40 4.26 8.83
N LYS A 59 1.88 3.94 10.05
CA LYS A 59 2.05 4.92 11.14
C LYS A 59 3.10 6.00 10.83
N THR A 60 3.92 5.74 9.82
CA THR A 60 4.97 6.62 9.31
C THR A 60 4.45 7.56 8.20
N CYS A 61 3.13 7.55 8.01
CA CYS A 61 2.26 8.57 7.39
C CYS A 61 1.21 9.01 8.44
#